data_AF-A0A167GU00-F1
#
_entry.id   AF-A0A167GU00-F1
#
_cell.length_a   1.000
_cell.length_b   1.000
_cell.length_c   1.000
_cell.angle_alpha   90.00
_cell.angle_beta   90.00
_cell.angle_gamma   90.00
#
_symmetry.space_group_name_H-M   'P 1'
#
loop_
_entity.id
_entity.type
_entity.pdbx_description
1 polymer ?
#
loop_
_entity_poly.entity_id
_entity_poly.type
_entity_poly.pdbx_seq_one_letter_code
_entity_poly.pdbx_strand_id
1 'polypeptide(L)'
;MGLTEGRYCPMARDWLLQAHPPPVQPRPQRAQQARARHPGHRSPCAIRRCRRRARPPAPPHQNLWVVLLTAPSARSSALNYLSRRLPKLKADEDITSMVGHDLGLMVRAFAASLDEENLLVRRGIMDILVQSLPVDSLALKKRSSEDRLLLMKATVSVVLRRDLSLNRRLYAWLLGSSESSETQVAYFCQTGLGLLEETLKVEMSDATSGERETRPYKIFISLLEKSEIGIPLTERLCLDALRDLK
;
A
#
# COMPACT_ATOMS: atom_id res chain seq x y z
N MET A 1 -41.37 -46.06 -19.66
CA MET A 1 -40.82 -45.10 -20.64
C MET A 1 -39.74 -44.29 -19.95
N GLY A 2 -38.51 -44.33 -20.50
CA GLY A 2 -37.28 -43.56 -20.23
C GLY A 2 -37.04 -42.96 -18.84
N LEU A 3 -36.06 -43.39 -18.03
CA LEU A 3 -34.59 -43.18 -18.16
C LEU A 3 -34.24 -41.68 -18.21
N THR A 4 -33.42 -41.08 -17.32
CA THR A 4 -32.22 -41.60 -16.65
C THR A 4 -31.95 -40.96 -15.29
N GLU A 5 -31.71 -41.83 -14.30
CA GLU A 5 -30.94 -41.59 -13.08
C GLU A 5 -29.44 -41.37 -13.34
N GLY A 6 -28.77 -40.78 -12.35
CA GLY A 6 -27.42 -41.17 -11.96
C GLY A 6 -26.39 -40.03 -11.98
N ARG A 7 -25.41 -39.97 -11.08
CA ARG A 7 -24.95 -40.91 -10.05
C ARG A 7 -24.01 -40.14 -9.12
N TYR A 8 -24.17 -40.32 -7.82
CA TYR A 8 -23.02 -40.40 -6.91
C TYR A 8 -22.19 -41.63 -7.35
N CYS A 9 -20.87 -41.51 -7.44
CA CYS A 9 -20.01 -42.59 -6.96
C CYS A 9 -18.56 -42.13 -6.70
N PRO A 10 -17.91 -42.76 -5.70
CA PRO A 10 -16.58 -42.48 -5.21
C PRO A 10 -15.52 -43.26 -6.02
N MET A 11 -14.26 -43.14 -5.58
CA MET A 11 -13.02 -43.78 -6.08
C MET A 11 -12.16 -42.88 -6.98
N ALA A 12 -11.12 -42.31 -6.38
CA ALA A 12 -9.77 -42.28 -6.95
C ALA A 12 -8.77 -41.82 -5.86
N ARG A 13 -8.64 -42.64 -4.81
CA ARG A 13 -7.35 -42.82 -4.16
C ARG A 13 -6.49 -43.53 -5.20
N ASP A 14 -5.61 -42.80 -5.90
CA ASP A 14 -4.46 -43.32 -6.67
C ASP A 14 -3.75 -42.19 -7.42
N TRP A 15 -3.15 -41.25 -6.69
CA TRP A 15 -2.19 -40.28 -7.25
C TRP A 15 -0.90 -40.16 -6.41
N LEU A 16 -0.63 -41.17 -5.58
CA LEU A 16 0.65 -41.38 -4.92
C LEU A 16 1.29 -42.62 -5.55
N LEU A 17 2.06 -42.43 -6.62
CA LEU A 17 3.18 -43.27 -7.11
C LEU A 17 3.36 -43.06 -8.62
N GLN A 18 4.10 -42.02 -9.03
CA GLN A 18 5.01 -42.01 -10.18
C GLN A 18 5.49 -40.57 -10.45
N ALA A 19 6.55 -40.17 -9.76
CA ALA A 19 7.42 -39.12 -10.22
C ALA A 19 8.83 -39.44 -9.72
N HIS A 20 9.64 -40.04 -10.58
CA HIS A 20 11.07 -40.20 -10.34
C HIS A 20 11.72 -38.81 -10.29
N PRO A 21 12.60 -38.52 -9.32
CA PRO A 21 13.40 -37.30 -9.32
C PRO A 21 14.47 -37.37 -10.43
N PRO A 22 14.75 -36.28 -11.16
CA PRO A 22 15.85 -36.23 -12.11
C PRO A 22 17.21 -36.25 -11.39
N PRO A 23 18.26 -36.85 -11.99
CA PRO A 23 19.57 -36.96 -11.36
C PRO A 23 20.29 -35.61 -11.26
N VAL A 24 20.79 -35.33 -10.06
CA VAL A 24 21.64 -34.17 -9.73
C VAL A 24 23.03 -34.40 -10.29
N GLN A 25 23.47 -33.56 -11.23
CA GLN A 25 24.86 -33.55 -11.70
C GLN A 25 25.76 -32.81 -10.68
N PRO A 26 26.92 -33.37 -10.29
CA PRO A 26 27.88 -32.66 -9.44
C PRO A 26 28.69 -31.64 -10.25
N ARG A 27 28.83 -30.42 -9.69
CA ARG A 27 29.73 -29.38 -10.23
C ARG A 27 31.20 -29.82 -10.10
N PRO A 28 32.05 -29.57 -11.12
CA PRO A 28 33.45 -29.92 -11.05
C PRO A 28 34.22 -29.04 -10.05
N GLN A 29 34.97 -29.71 -9.18
CA GLN A 29 35.98 -29.12 -8.30
C GLN A 29 37.11 -28.53 -9.15
N ARG A 30 37.31 -27.21 -9.09
CA ARG A 30 38.57 -26.62 -9.57
C ARG A 30 39.64 -26.84 -8.52
N ALA A 31 40.51 -27.77 -8.84
CA ALA A 31 41.72 -28.11 -8.12
C ALA A 31 42.62 -26.88 -7.89
N GLN A 32 43.17 -26.88 -6.69
CA GLN A 32 44.23 -26.01 -6.20
C GLN A 32 45.47 -26.11 -7.11
N GLN A 33 46.05 -24.97 -7.46
CA GLN A 33 47.48 -24.90 -7.74
C GLN A 33 48.10 -23.88 -6.78
N ALA A 34 48.77 -24.44 -5.77
CA ALA A 34 49.69 -23.73 -4.90
C ALA A 34 50.91 -23.29 -5.74
N ARG A 35 51.24 -22.01 -5.71
CA ARG A 35 52.55 -21.49 -6.11
C ARG A 35 53.27 -20.89 -4.91
N ALA A 36 54.55 -21.22 -4.85
CA ALA A 36 55.50 -21.07 -3.78
C ALA A 36 55.69 -19.64 -3.26
N ARG A 37 56.07 -19.56 -1.97
CA ARG A 37 56.60 -18.36 -1.31
C ARG A 37 58.06 -18.13 -1.70
N HIS A 38 58.45 -16.88 -1.91
CA HIS A 38 59.75 -16.35 -1.48
C HIS A 38 59.59 -14.89 -0.99
N PRO A 39 60.41 -14.44 -0.02
CA PRO A 39 60.21 -13.18 0.69
C PRO A 39 60.96 -12.03 0.03
N GLY A 40 60.33 -10.87 -0.06
CA GLY A 40 60.96 -9.68 -0.63
C GLY A 40 60.21 -8.41 -0.27
N HIS A 41 60.61 -7.84 0.87
CA HIS A 41 60.75 -6.40 1.13
C HIS A 41 59.63 -5.40 0.71
N ARG A 42 59.20 -4.65 1.74
CA ARG A 42 58.66 -3.26 1.78
C ARG A 42 57.15 -3.12 2.05
N SER A 43 56.84 -2.83 3.31
CA SER A 43 55.87 -1.78 3.68
C SER A 43 56.65 -0.44 3.82
N PRO A 44 56.03 0.76 3.92
CA PRO A 44 54.64 1.03 4.32
C PRO A 44 53.92 2.20 3.58
N CYS A 45 52.65 2.42 3.95
CA CYS A 45 51.82 3.63 3.71
C CYS A 45 51.34 3.85 2.26
N ALA A 46 50.07 4.10 1.92
CA ALA A 46 48.94 4.58 2.68
C ALA A 46 47.64 3.95 2.15
N ILE A 47 47.11 2.98 2.91
CA ILE A 47 45.72 2.57 2.76
C ILE A 47 44.89 3.77 3.16
N ARG A 48 44.26 4.43 2.18
CA ARG A 48 43.11 5.30 2.40
C ARG A 48 42.08 4.49 3.18
N ARG A 49 42.10 4.61 4.51
CA ARG A 49 41.00 4.19 5.36
C ARG A 49 39.80 4.98 4.86
N CYS A 50 38.92 4.32 4.11
CA CYS A 50 37.54 4.73 3.97
C CYS A 50 37.05 5.01 5.39
N ARG A 51 36.94 6.29 5.74
CA ARG A 51 36.11 6.72 6.86
C ARG A 51 34.76 6.06 6.58
N ARG A 52 34.45 4.98 7.29
CA ARG A 52 33.07 4.65 7.63
C ARG A 52 32.57 5.91 8.34
N ARG A 53 32.06 6.88 7.57
CA ARG A 53 31.22 7.94 8.11
C ARG A 53 30.14 7.14 8.83
N ALA A 54 30.17 7.15 10.16
CA ALA A 54 29.01 6.79 10.93
C ALA A 54 27.84 7.51 10.26
N ARG A 55 26.86 6.74 9.76
CA ARG A 55 25.65 7.37 9.21
C ARG A 55 25.17 8.32 10.30
N PRO A 56 24.93 9.61 10.01
CA PRO A 56 24.33 10.49 11.00
C PRO A 56 23.08 9.80 11.55
N PRO A 57 22.77 9.96 12.85
CA PRO A 57 21.54 9.39 13.40
C PRO A 57 20.39 9.79 12.48
N ALA A 58 19.58 8.80 12.11
CA ALA A 58 18.38 9.03 11.33
C ALA A 58 17.62 10.21 11.94
N PRO A 59 17.23 11.24 11.16
CA PRO A 59 16.35 12.25 11.72
C PRO A 59 15.10 11.54 12.26
N PRO A 60 14.58 11.95 13.42
CA PRO A 60 13.32 11.40 13.92
C PRO A 60 12.27 11.53 12.82
N HIS A 61 11.44 10.50 12.64
CA HIS A 61 10.46 10.41 11.55
C HIS A 61 9.58 11.68 11.47
N GLN A 62 9.34 12.33 12.62
CA GLN A 62 8.67 13.63 12.72
C GLN A 62 9.24 14.73 11.82
N ASN A 63 10.57 14.89 11.77
CA ASN A 63 11.20 15.90 10.90
C ASN A 63 10.96 15.58 9.43
N LEU A 64 10.80 14.30 9.09
CA LEU A 64 10.60 13.88 7.72
C LEU A 64 9.17 14.14 7.25
N TRP A 65 8.17 14.01 8.13
CA TRP A 65 6.80 14.43 7.84
C TRP A 65 6.72 15.94 7.55
N VAL A 66 7.44 16.76 8.32
CA VAL A 66 7.55 18.20 8.03
C VAL A 66 8.16 18.44 6.65
N VAL A 67 9.26 17.76 6.31
CA VAL A 67 9.89 17.89 4.97
C VAL A 67 8.93 17.49 3.86
N LEU A 68 8.18 16.39 4.03
CA LEU A 68 7.16 15.99 3.07
C LEU A 68 6.05 17.06 2.92
N LEU A 69 5.70 17.76 3.99
CA LEU A 69 4.66 18.78 3.97
C LEU A 69 5.16 20.10 3.36
N THR A 70 6.37 20.55 3.70
CA THR A 70 6.83 21.93 3.42
C THR A 70 7.84 22.06 2.29
N ALA A 71 8.50 20.98 1.86
CA ALA A 71 9.61 21.05 0.90
C ALA A 71 9.40 20.13 -0.32
N PRO A 72 8.66 20.58 -1.36
CA PRO A 72 8.36 19.77 -2.53
C PRO A 72 9.58 19.22 -3.27
N SER A 73 10.64 20.02 -3.39
CA SER A 73 11.89 19.62 -4.04
C SER A 73 12.63 18.47 -3.31
N ALA A 74 12.46 18.36 -2.00
CA ALA A 74 13.09 17.32 -1.18
C ALA A 74 12.20 16.08 -0.99
N ARG A 75 10.92 16.16 -1.38
CA ARG A 75 9.90 15.13 -1.09
C ARG A 75 10.26 13.76 -1.65
N SER A 76 10.71 13.68 -2.90
CA SER A 76 11.13 12.42 -3.52
C SER A 76 12.26 11.73 -2.75
N SER A 77 13.24 12.50 -2.29
CA SER A 77 14.37 11.98 -1.50
C SER A 77 13.93 11.52 -0.11
N ALA A 78 13.05 12.29 0.53
CA ALA A 78 12.43 11.93 1.80
C ALA A 78 11.63 10.63 1.71
N LEU A 79 10.83 10.46 0.65
CA LEU A 79 10.07 9.23 0.41
C LEU A 79 10.94 8.02 0.17
N ASN A 80 12.01 8.18 -0.61
CA ASN A 80 12.97 7.11 -0.84
C ASN A 80 13.67 6.69 0.47
N TYR A 81 13.87 7.63 1.39
CA TYR A 81 14.36 7.30 2.72
C TYR A 81 13.29 6.56 3.54
N LEU A 82 12.05 7.06 3.57
CA LEU A 82 10.94 6.45 4.32
C LEU A 82 10.65 5.03 3.87
N SER A 83 10.55 4.77 2.57
CA SER A 83 10.24 3.43 2.04
C SER A 83 11.25 2.36 2.46
N ARG A 84 12.48 2.75 2.81
CA ARG A 84 13.55 1.84 3.27
C ARG A 84 13.65 1.73 4.78
N ARG A 85 13.02 2.64 5.53
CA ARG A 85 13.23 2.81 6.98
C ARG A 85 11.97 2.68 7.80
N LEU A 86 10.81 2.86 7.17
CA LEU A 86 9.53 2.62 7.81
C LEU A 86 9.31 1.09 7.87
N PRO A 87 9.09 0.51 9.05
CA PRO A 87 8.73 -0.90 9.15
C PRO A 87 7.34 -1.12 8.55
N LYS A 88 7.05 -2.36 8.20
CA LYS A 88 5.70 -2.78 7.82
C LYS A 88 4.83 -2.75 9.06
N LEU A 89 3.99 -1.73 9.18
CA LEU A 89 3.09 -1.57 10.31
C LEU A 89 1.95 -2.57 10.13
N LYS A 90 1.91 -3.57 11.01
CA LYS A 90 0.80 -4.52 11.03
C LYS A 90 -0.44 -3.86 11.62
N ALA A 91 -1.60 -4.45 11.35
CA ALA A 91 -2.88 -3.89 11.78
C ALA A 91 -3.02 -3.72 13.31
N ASP A 92 -2.24 -4.46 14.10
CA ASP A 92 -2.27 -4.54 15.56
C ASP A 92 -1.19 -3.71 16.29
N GLU A 93 -0.20 -3.16 15.58
CA GLU A 93 0.93 -2.47 16.21
C GLU A 93 0.67 -0.97 16.42
N ASP A 94 1.04 -0.45 17.61
CA ASP A 94 1.02 0.99 17.87
C ASP A 94 2.28 1.65 17.31
N ILE A 95 2.08 2.45 16.27
CA ILE A 95 3.16 3.06 15.48
C ILE A 95 3.63 4.40 16.08
N THR A 96 2.95 4.90 17.11
CA THR A 96 3.15 6.24 17.67
C THR A 96 4.58 6.43 18.19
N SER A 97 5.19 5.39 18.77
CA SER A 97 6.57 5.42 19.26
C SER A 97 7.61 5.53 18.13
N MET A 98 7.26 5.11 16.91
CA MET A 98 8.16 5.10 15.76
C MET A 98 7.95 6.29 14.83
N VAL A 99 6.70 6.60 14.50
CA VAL A 99 6.33 7.67 13.57
C VAL A 99 6.46 9.05 14.22
N GLY A 100 6.45 9.09 15.56
CA GLY A 100 6.46 10.32 16.35
C GLY A 100 5.08 10.59 16.95
N HIS A 101 5.05 11.51 17.92
CA HIS A 101 3.83 11.80 18.70
C HIS A 101 2.72 12.48 17.90
N ASP A 102 3.05 13.09 16.75
CA ASP A 102 2.08 13.77 15.88
C ASP A 102 1.78 12.94 14.61
N LEU A 103 0.81 12.04 14.71
CA LEU A 103 0.33 11.27 13.56
C LEU A 103 -0.59 12.09 12.64
N GLY A 104 -1.17 13.20 13.12
CA GLY A 104 -1.96 14.11 12.28
C GLY A 104 -1.07 14.86 11.29
N LEU A 105 0.17 15.19 11.69
CA LEU A 105 1.21 15.68 10.77
C LEU A 105 1.55 14.65 9.69
N MET A 106 1.68 13.37 10.04
CA MET A 106 1.93 12.31 9.05
C MET A 106 0.78 12.24 8.04
N VAL A 107 -0.48 12.24 8.50
CA VAL A 107 -1.66 12.21 7.63
C VAL A 107 -1.69 13.41 6.69
N ARG A 108 -1.49 14.63 7.20
CA ARG A 108 -1.42 15.85 6.38
C ARG A 108 -0.27 15.80 5.38
N ALA A 109 0.89 15.29 5.77
CA ALA A 109 2.03 15.10 4.89
C ALA A 109 1.74 14.10 3.77
N PHE A 110 1.04 13.01 4.05
CA PHE A 110 0.58 12.04 3.04
C PHE A 110 -0.44 12.66 2.10
N ALA A 111 -1.45 13.35 2.62
CA ALA A 111 -2.45 14.03 1.80
C ALA A 111 -1.80 15.04 0.84
N ALA A 112 -0.92 15.91 1.33
CA ALA A 112 -0.18 16.87 0.51
C ALA A 112 0.71 16.18 -0.54
N SER A 113 1.34 15.05 -0.18
CA SER A 113 2.20 14.30 -1.10
C SER A 113 1.42 13.49 -2.15
N LEU A 114 0.15 13.16 -1.90
CA LEU A 114 -0.72 12.50 -2.89
C LEU A 114 -1.23 13.48 -3.94
N ASP A 115 -1.39 14.75 -3.58
CA ASP A 115 -1.85 15.80 -4.50
C ASP A 115 -0.74 16.32 -5.44
N GLU A 116 0.51 15.94 -5.19
CA GLU A 116 1.67 16.35 -5.98
C GLU A 116 1.58 16.02 -7.47
N GLU A 117 2.15 16.90 -8.30
CA GLU A 117 2.22 16.70 -9.75
C GLU A 117 3.19 15.58 -10.13
N ASN A 118 4.26 15.40 -9.36
CA ASN A 118 5.26 14.39 -9.64
C ASN A 118 4.73 12.98 -9.37
N LEU A 119 4.56 12.20 -10.44
CA LEU A 119 4.05 10.84 -10.40
C LEU A 119 4.87 9.89 -9.51
N LEU A 120 6.20 10.07 -9.43
CA LEU A 120 7.07 9.23 -8.60
C LEU A 120 6.81 9.45 -7.11
N VAL A 121 6.51 10.69 -6.71
CA VAL A 121 6.16 11.05 -5.34
C VAL A 121 4.85 10.38 -4.96
N ARG A 122 3.81 10.54 -5.79
CA ARG A 122 2.49 9.95 -5.54
C ARG A 122 2.55 8.43 -5.45
N ARG A 123 3.29 7.79 -6.37
CA ARG A 123 3.53 6.34 -6.34
C ARG A 123 4.26 5.92 -5.07
N GLY A 124 5.29 6.66 -4.67
CA GLY A 124 6.04 6.40 -3.45
C GLY A 124 5.17 6.46 -2.19
N ILE A 125 4.24 7.42 -2.10
CA ILE A 125 3.28 7.50 -0.98
C ILE A 125 2.31 6.33 -1.02
N MET A 126 1.70 6.03 -2.17
CA MET A 126 0.79 4.89 -2.28
C MET A 126 1.47 3.57 -1.91
N ASP A 127 2.74 3.38 -2.30
CA ASP A 127 3.53 2.23 -1.91
C ASP A 127 3.74 2.18 -0.38
N ILE A 128 4.02 3.32 0.25
CA ILE A 128 4.14 3.43 1.70
C ILE A 128 2.80 3.11 2.40
N LEU A 129 1.68 3.62 1.90
CA LEU A 129 0.34 3.35 2.44
C LEU A 129 -0.01 1.87 2.38
N VAL A 130 0.19 1.23 1.21
CA VAL A 130 -0.03 -0.21 1.03
C VAL A 130 0.84 -1.03 1.98
N GLN A 131 2.11 -0.65 2.15
CA GLN A 131 3.07 -1.45 2.94
C GLN A 131 2.99 -1.21 4.44
N SER A 132 2.64 0.00 4.85
CA SER A 132 2.89 0.50 6.20
C SER A 132 1.69 1.20 6.83
N LEU A 133 0.57 1.38 6.13
CA LEU A 133 -0.61 1.93 6.78
C LEU A 133 -1.89 1.31 6.19
N PRO A 134 -2.16 0.02 6.45
CA PRO A 134 -3.41 -0.61 6.05
C PRO A 134 -4.63 0.18 6.54
N VAL A 135 -5.74 0.14 5.80
CA VAL A 135 -6.99 0.84 6.15
C VAL A 135 -7.52 0.38 7.52
N ASP A 136 -7.33 -0.90 7.84
CA ASP A 136 -7.77 -1.49 9.10
C ASP A 136 -6.78 -1.32 10.26
N SER A 137 -5.67 -0.62 10.05
CA SER A 137 -4.63 -0.44 11.05
C SER A 137 -5.13 0.28 12.30
N LEU A 138 -4.68 -0.17 13.46
CA LEU A 138 -4.94 0.49 14.74
C LEU A 138 -4.47 1.94 14.74
N ALA A 139 -3.37 2.21 14.02
CA ALA A 139 -2.85 3.55 13.82
C ALA A 139 -3.90 4.49 13.21
N LEU A 140 -4.57 4.06 12.13
CA LEU A 140 -5.61 4.84 11.45
C LEU A 140 -6.91 4.87 12.27
N LYS A 141 -7.31 3.74 12.88
CA LYS A 141 -8.52 3.65 13.73
C LYS A 141 -8.46 4.56 14.96
N LYS A 142 -7.28 4.74 15.57
CA LYS A 142 -7.05 5.64 16.71
C LYS A 142 -7.01 7.13 16.32
N ARG A 143 -7.08 7.49 15.04
CA ARG A 143 -7.04 8.90 14.60
C ARG A 143 -8.40 9.59 14.77
N SER A 144 -8.38 10.93 14.72
CA SER A 144 -9.59 11.75 14.63
C SER A 144 -10.36 11.40 13.35
N SER A 145 -11.68 11.62 13.36
CA SER A 145 -12.47 11.43 12.13
C SER A 145 -11.97 12.30 10.99
N GLU A 146 -11.61 13.55 11.29
CA GLU A 146 -11.08 14.51 10.33
C GLU A 146 -9.81 14.02 9.62
N ASP A 147 -8.83 13.49 10.35
CA ASP A 147 -7.60 12.96 9.76
C ASP A 147 -7.88 11.73 8.86
N ARG A 148 -8.78 10.84 9.29
CA ARG A 148 -9.16 9.66 8.49
C ARG A 148 -9.84 10.07 7.18
N LEU A 149 -10.77 11.02 7.26
CA LEU A 149 -11.47 11.57 6.09
C LEU A 149 -10.49 12.29 5.16
N LEU A 150 -9.57 13.10 5.70
CA LEU A 150 -8.55 13.80 4.93
C LEU A 150 -7.67 12.81 4.16
N LEU A 151 -7.20 11.75 4.82
CA LEU A 151 -6.39 10.72 4.17
C LEU A 151 -7.20 9.96 3.10
N MET A 152 -8.42 9.55 3.43
CA MET A 152 -9.29 8.83 2.50
C MET A 152 -9.56 9.67 1.26
N LYS A 153 -9.97 10.94 1.43
CA LYS A 153 -10.18 11.92 0.36
C LYS A 153 -8.97 12.06 -0.56
N ALA A 154 -7.78 12.26 0.01
CA ALA A 154 -6.56 12.39 -0.77
C ALA A 154 -6.22 11.11 -1.54
N THR A 155 -6.44 9.95 -0.91
CA THR A 155 -6.12 8.65 -1.47
C THR A 155 -7.07 8.26 -2.59
N VAL A 156 -8.39 8.47 -2.44
CA VAL A 156 -9.34 8.17 -3.53
C VAL A 156 -9.27 9.19 -4.66
N SER A 157 -8.83 10.42 -4.40
CA SER A 157 -8.64 11.43 -5.46
C SER A 157 -7.61 11.03 -6.51
N VAL A 158 -6.74 10.05 -6.25
CA VAL A 158 -5.74 9.58 -7.22
C VAL A 158 -6.39 8.96 -8.47
N VAL A 159 -7.61 8.43 -8.37
CA VAL A 159 -8.32 7.79 -9.50
C VAL A 159 -8.61 8.77 -10.63
N LEU A 160 -8.79 10.05 -10.29
CA LEU A 160 -9.06 11.12 -11.26
C LEU A 160 -7.90 11.36 -12.22
N ARG A 161 -6.70 10.90 -11.88
CA ARG A 161 -5.47 11.12 -12.65
C ARG A 161 -5.30 10.07 -13.76
N ARG A 162 -6.17 9.06 -13.83
CA ARG A 162 -6.19 7.99 -14.86
C ARG A 162 -4.87 7.22 -15.00
N ASP A 163 -4.13 7.06 -13.90
CA ASP A 163 -2.92 6.22 -13.86
C ASP A 163 -3.27 4.83 -13.30
N LEU A 164 -3.21 3.82 -14.16
CA LEU A 164 -3.54 2.44 -13.81
C LEU A 164 -2.65 1.89 -12.68
N SER A 165 -1.39 2.32 -12.60
CA SER A 165 -0.45 1.87 -11.57
C SER A 165 -0.85 2.35 -10.19
N LEU A 166 -1.36 3.58 -10.09
CA LEU A 166 -1.88 4.16 -8.86
C LEU A 166 -3.22 3.53 -8.49
N ASN A 167 -4.13 3.35 -9.45
CA ASN A 167 -5.42 2.71 -9.19
C ASN A 167 -5.23 1.28 -8.65
N ARG A 168 -4.30 0.50 -9.23
CA ARG A 168 -3.97 -0.83 -8.70
C ARG A 168 -3.48 -0.81 -7.25
N ARG A 169 -2.69 0.20 -6.86
CA ARG A 169 -2.23 0.36 -5.47
C ARG A 169 -3.33 0.81 -4.54
N LEU A 170 -4.20 1.72 -5.00
CA LEU A 170 -5.37 2.14 -4.26
C LEU A 170 -6.29 0.94 -3.98
N TYR A 171 -6.56 0.13 -4.99
CA TYR A 171 -7.40 -1.05 -4.84
C TYR A 171 -6.74 -2.09 -3.92
N ALA A 172 -5.44 -2.30 -4.04
CA ALA A 172 -4.70 -3.17 -3.10
C ALA A 172 -4.74 -2.63 -1.65
N TRP A 173 -4.76 -1.31 -1.47
CA TRP A 173 -4.86 -0.68 -0.16
C TRP A 173 -6.27 -0.85 0.45
N LEU A 174 -7.33 -0.69 -0.35
CA LEU A 174 -8.73 -0.81 0.10
C LEU A 174 -9.20 -2.25 0.27
N LEU A 175 -8.75 -3.17 -0.59
CA LEU A 175 -9.19 -4.57 -0.63
C LEU A 175 -8.25 -5.52 0.13
N GLY A 176 -7.07 -5.04 0.52
CA GLY A 176 -6.03 -5.85 1.15
C GLY A 176 -5.32 -6.79 0.17
N SER A 177 -4.56 -7.75 0.72
CA SER A 177 -3.70 -8.67 -0.05
C SER A 177 -4.38 -9.99 -0.44
N SER A 178 -5.71 -10.09 -0.34
CA SER A 178 -6.42 -11.31 -0.71
C SER A 178 -6.59 -11.41 -2.22
N GLU A 179 -6.55 -12.61 -2.77
CA GLU A 179 -6.79 -12.89 -4.20
C GLU A 179 -8.26 -13.26 -4.50
N SER A 180 -9.04 -13.60 -3.46
CA SER A 180 -10.46 -13.96 -3.62
C SER A 180 -11.34 -12.71 -3.58
N SER A 181 -12.15 -12.53 -4.63
CA SER A 181 -13.10 -11.42 -4.75
C SER A 181 -14.06 -11.35 -3.55
N GLU A 182 -14.58 -12.48 -3.08
CA GLU A 182 -15.49 -12.52 -1.93
C GLU A 182 -14.81 -12.04 -0.64
N THR A 183 -13.55 -12.45 -0.43
CA THR A 183 -12.77 -12.03 0.75
C THR A 183 -12.39 -10.56 0.67
N GLN A 184 -12.07 -10.06 -0.53
CA GLN A 184 -11.79 -8.64 -0.78
C GLN A 184 -13.01 -7.77 -0.46
N VAL A 185 -14.20 -8.16 -0.93
CA VAL A 185 -15.46 -7.47 -0.64
C VAL A 185 -15.74 -7.49 0.87
N ALA A 186 -15.62 -8.64 1.53
CA ALA A 186 -15.85 -8.75 2.97
C ALA A 186 -14.89 -7.86 3.78
N TYR A 187 -13.60 -7.86 3.44
CA TYR A 187 -12.60 -6.99 4.06
C TYR A 187 -12.93 -5.50 3.86
N PHE A 188 -13.26 -5.11 2.62
CA PHE A 188 -13.60 -3.73 2.30
C PHE A 188 -14.86 -3.25 3.06
N CYS A 189 -15.91 -4.07 3.07
CA CYS A 189 -17.14 -3.80 3.82
C CYS A 189 -16.90 -3.60 5.32
N GLN A 190 -15.95 -4.33 5.91
CA GLN A 190 -15.64 -4.24 7.34
C GLN A 190 -14.73 -3.05 7.69
N THR A 191 -13.84 -2.64 6.78
CA THR A 191 -12.70 -1.78 7.13
C THR A 191 -12.74 -0.40 6.46
N GLY A 192 -13.14 -0.35 5.19
CA GLY A 192 -13.01 0.85 4.35
C GLY A 192 -14.34 1.44 3.86
N LEU A 193 -15.39 0.62 3.71
CA LEU A 193 -16.66 1.04 3.12
C LEU A 193 -17.29 2.23 3.86
N GLY A 194 -17.40 2.15 5.18
CA GLY A 194 -18.01 3.23 5.97
C GLY A 194 -17.23 4.55 5.89
N LEU A 195 -15.89 4.48 5.93
CA LEU A 195 -15.03 5.66 5.82
C LEU A 195 -15.11 6.27 4.41
N LEU A 196 -15.16 5.44 3.36
CA LEU A 196 -15.28 5.90 1.99
C LEU A 196 -16.66 6.54 1.72
N GLU A 197 -17.72 5.91 2.23
CA GLU A 197 -19.08 6.42 2.14
C GLU A 197 -19.20 7.79 2.82
N GLU A 198 -18.71 7.93 4.05
CA GLU A 198 -18.67 9.20 4.79
C GLU A 198 -17.88 10.26 4.02
N THR A 199 -16.71 9.89 3.49
CA THR A 199 -15.87 10.80 2.70
C THR A 199 -16.61 11.33 1.46
N LEU A 200 -17.25 10.45 0.69
CA LEU A 200 -17.96 10.85 -0.52
C LEU A 200 -19.20 11.69 -0.19
N LYS A 201 -19.93 11.37 0.88
CA LYS A 201 -21.09 12.17 1.33
C LYS A 201 -20.70 13.59 1.70
N VAL A 202 -19.62 13.76 2.46
CA VAL A 202 -19.10 15.09 2.82
C VAL A 202 -18.73 15.87 1.55
N GLU A 203 -17.95 15.26 0.64
CA GLU A 203 -17.53 15.93 -0.59
C GLU A 203 -18.70 16.29 -1.53
N MET A 204 -19.72 15.41 -1.63
CA MET A 204 -20.91 15.67 -2.46
C MET A 204 -21.80 16.77 -1.86
N SER A 205 -21.90 16.83 -0.53
CA SER A 205 -22.63 17.88 0.18
C SER A 205 -21.95 19.23 0.01
N ASP A 206 -20.63 19.28 0.19
CA ASP A 206 -19.81 20.49 -0.04
C ASP A 206 -19.92 20.96 -1.50
N ALA A 207 -19.86 20.03 -2.46
CA ALA A 207 -20.00 20.33 -3.89
C ALA A 207 -21.40 20.84 -4.30
N THR A 208 -22.41 20.67 -3.46
CA THR A 208 -23.76 21.23 -3.70
C THR A 208 -23.83 22.71 -3.30
N SER A 209 -22.99 23.13 -2.35
CA SER A 209 -22.93 24.50 -1.84
C SER A 209 -22.00 25.42 -2.66
N GLY A 210 -20.98 24.86 -3.31
CA GLY A 210 -20.05 25.55 -4.19
C GLY A 210 -20.31 25.24 -5.67
N GLU A 211 -20.07 26.20 -6.56
CA GLU A 211 -20.33 26.05 -8.00
C GLU A 211 -19.71 24.77 -8.62
N ARG A 212 -20.57 23.83 -9.04
CA ARG A 212 -20.29 22.81 -10.08
C ARG A 212 -19.03 21.95 -9.87
N GLU A 213 -18.62 21.65 -8.64
CA GLU A 213 -17.50 20.74 -8.44
C GLU A 213 -17.93 19.29 -8.73
N THR A 214 -17.78 18.85 -9.99
CA THR A 214 -18.09 17.48 -10.43
C THR A 214 -17.10 16.42 -9.90
N ARG A 215 -16.12 16.85 -9.11
CA ARG A 215 -15.01 16.02 -8.62
C ARG A 215 -15.48 14.79 -7.83
N PRO A 216 -16.31 14.88 -6.78
CA PRO A 216 -16.76 13.70 -6.03
C PRO A 216 -17.51 12.70 -6.90
N TYR A 217 -18.33 13.16 -7.84
CA TYR A 217 -19.04 12.29 -8.78
C TYR A 217 -18.07 11.57 -9.73
N LYS A 218 -17.04 12.25 -10.21
CA LYS A 218 -15.98 11.62 -11.03
C LYS A 218 -15.21 10.56 -10.22
N ILE A 219 -14.91 10.83 -8.96
CA ILE A 219 -14.27 9.83 -8.07
C ILE A 219 -15.18 8.63 -7.93
N PHE A 220 -16.46 8.84 -7.60
CA PHE A 220 -17.45 7.79 -7.47
C PHE A 220 -17.52 6.93 -8.74
N ILE A 221 -17.72 7.55 -9.91
CA ILE A 221 -17.78 6.85 -11.20
C ILE A 221 -16.49 6.04 -11.46
N SER A 222 -15.31 6.60 -11.19
CA SER A 222 -14.05 5.88 -11.36
C SER A 222 -13.90 4.68 -10.41
N LEU A 223 -14.45 4.75 -9.19
CA LEU A 223 -14.44 3.63 -8.26
C LEU A 223 -15.38 2.49 -8.69
N LEU A 224 -16.42 2.79 -9.48
CA LEU A 224 -17.33 1.78 -10.02
C LEU A 224 -16.66 0.83 -11.02
N GLU A 225 -15.52 1.22 -11.60
CA GLU A 225 -14.75 0.37 -12.52
C GLU A 225 -14.25 -0.91 -11.84
N LYS A 226 -14.11 -0.92 -10.50
CA LYS A 226 -13.74 -2.10 -9.72
C LYS A 226 -14.98 -2.62 -8.99
N SER A 227 -15.55 -3.72 -9.47
CA SER A 227 -16.83 -4.26 -8.96
C SER A 227 -16.82 -4.54 -7.46
N GLU A 228 -15.69 -4.99 -6.91
CA GLU A 228 -15.54 -5.29 -5.47
C GLU A 228 -15.67 -4.05 -4.58
N ILE A 229 -15.43 -2.86 -5.13
CA ILE A 229 -15.61 -1.57 -4.44
C ILE A 229 -16.95 -0.95 -4.87
N GLY A 230 -17.21 -0.94 -6.18
CA GLY A 230 -18.34 -0.25 -6.79
C GLY A 230 -19.70 -0.76 -6.36
N ILE A 231 -19.89 -2.08 -6.30
CA ILE A 231 -21.16 -2.69 -5.90
C ILE A 231 -21.53 -2.30 -4.45
N PRO A 232 -20.72 -2.63 -3.42
CA PRO A 232 -21.08 -2.31 -2.03
C PRO A 232 -21.18 -0.81 -1.77
N LEU A 233 -20.38 0.01 -2.45
CA LEU A 233 -20.45 1.47 -2.33
C LEU A 233 -21.74 2.04 -2.93
N THR A 234 -22.14 1.56 -4.10
CA THR A 234 -23.38 2.00 -4.76
C THR A 234 -24.60 1.62 -3.95
N GLU A 235 -24.65 0.39 -3.43
CA GLU A 235 -25.75 -0.05 -2.57
C GLU A 235 -25.94 0.87 -1.37
N ARG A 236 -24.86 1.25 -0.69
CA ARG A 236 -24.92 2.18 0.45
C ARG A 236 -25.40 3.57 0.06
N LEU A 237 -24.76 4.19 -0.94
CA LEU A 237 -25.07 5.56 -1.33
C LEU A 237 -26.47 5.69 -1.97
N CYS A 238 -26.90 4.72 -2.79
CA CYS A 238 -28.23 4.74 -3.39
C CYS A 238 -29.33 4.52 -2.34
N LEU A 239 -29.14 3.62 -1.38
CA LEU A 239 -30.13 3.40 -0.33
C LEU A 239 -30.34 4.65 0.52
N ASP A 240 -29.29 5.40 0.81
CA ASP A 240 -29.41 6.65 1.56
C ASP A 240 -30.05 7.76 0.75
N ALA A 241 -29.67 7.94 -0.52
CA ALA A 241 -30.34 8.90 -1.40
C ALA A 241 -31.85 8.62 -1.55
N LEU A 242 -32.24 7.35 -1.60
CA LEU A 242 -33.65 6.94 -1.65
C LEU A 242 -34.38 7.18 -0.32
N ARG A 243 -33.68 7.11 0.82
CA ARG A 243 -34.25 7.44 2.13
C ARG A 243 -34.49 8.95 2.28
N ASP A 244 -33.57 9.76 1.77
CA ASP A 244 -33.64 11.22 1.84
C ASP A 244 -34.72 11.82 0.91
N LEU A 245 -35.22 11.04 -0.06
CA LEU A 245 -36.31 11.42 -0.97
C LEU A 245 -37.72 11.25 -0.36
N LYS A 246 -37.83 10.80 0.89
CA LYS A 246 -39.09 10.51 1.57
C LYS A 246 -39.42 11.57 2.63
#